data_AF-A0A7X8F2Q3-F1
#
_entry.id   AF-A0A7X8F2Q3-F1
#
_cell.length_a   1.000
_cell.length_b   1.000
_cell.length_c   1.000
_cell.angle_alpha   90.00
_cell.angle_beta   90.00
_cell.angle_gamma   90.00
#
_symmetry.space_group_name_H-M   'P 1'
#
loop_
_entity.id
_entity.type
_entity.pdbx_description
1 polymer ?
#
loop_
_entity_poly.entity_id
_entity_poly.type
_entity_poly.pdbx_seq_one_letter_code
_entity_poly.pdbx_strand_id
1 'polypeptide(L)' 'DVIRVNDTRSIDEFIRMGKDVERRVLFEAVRRYLAHSIFFYESRTFVIE' A
#
# COMPACT_ATOMS: atom_id res chain seq x y z
N ASP A 1 -4.26 -2.61 -2.24
CA ASP A 1 -3.28 -3.16 -3.19
C ASP A 1 -2.95 -4.59 -2.81
N VAL A 2 -3.32 -5.57 -3.63
CA VAL A 2 -3.11 -6.99 -3.34
C VAL A 2 -2.30 -7.59 -4.47
N ILE A 3 -1.18 -8.23 -4.14
CA ILE A 3 -0.39 -9.00 -5.11
C ILE A 3 -0.70 -10.48 -4.93
N ARG A 4 -0.88 -11.18 -6.05
CA ARG A 4 -0.97 -12.64 -6.03
C ARG A 4 0.43 -13.21 -5.89
N VAL A 5 0.57 -14.16 -4.98
CA VAL A 5 1.79 -14.92 -4.76
C VAL A 5 1.51 -16.39 -5.07
N ASN A 6 2.49 -17.07 -5.65
CA ASN A 6 2.44 -18.52 -5.84
C ASN A 6 3.13 -19.17 -4.63
N ASP A 7 2.66 -20.35 -4.24
CA ASP A 7 3.18 -21.20 -3.17
C ASP A 7 4.60 -21.73 -3.43
N THR A 8 5.08 -21.67 -4.68
CA THR A 8 6.41 -22.13 -5.08
C THR A 8 7.54 -21.11 -4.83
N ARG A 9 7.24 -19.91 -4.31
CA ARG A 9 8.23 -18.84 -4.17
C ARG A 9 9.00 -18.92 -2.85
N SER A 10 10.25 -18.49 -2.88
CA SER A 10 11.07 -18.42 -1.68
C SER A 10 10.72 -17.19 -0.82
N ILE A 11 11.16 -17.22 0.44
CA ILE A 11 11.00 -16.09 1.36
C ILE A 11 11.68 -14.83 0.80
N ASP A 12 12.85 -14.94 0.19
CA ASP A 12 13.56 -13.79 -0.40
C ASP A 12 12.77 -13.17 -1.56
N GLU A 13 12.07 -13.99 -2.33
CA GLU A 13 11.17 -13.49 -3.37
C GLU A 13 9.98 -12.74 -2.77
N PHE A 14 9.42 -13.21 -1.66
CA PHE A 14 8.37 -12.47 -0.94
C PHE A 14 8.87 -11.14 -0.40
N ILE A 15 10.09 -11.09 0.15
CA ILE A 15 10.69 -9.83 0.60
C ILE A 15 10.83 -8.85 -0.56
N ARG A 16 11.33 -9.32 -1.72
CA ARG A 16 11.49 -8.48 -2.91
C ARG A 16 10.13 -7.97 -3.42
N MET A 17 9.12 -8.82 -3.48
CA MET A 17 7.76 -8.45 -3.89
C MET A 17 7.12 -7.48 -2.90
N GLY A 18 7.32 -7.72 -1.59
CA GLY A 18 6.82 -6.87 -0.51
C GLY A 18 7.37 -5.45 -0.61
N LYS A 19 8.68 -5.29 -0.83
CA LYS A 19 9.31 -3.98 -1.01
C LYS A 19 8.69 -3.14 -2.12
N ASP A 20 8.29 -3.77 -3.23
CA ASP A 20 7.64 -3.05 -4.33
C ASP A 20 6.20 -2.62 -3.97
N VAL A 21 5.45 -3.48 -3.28
CA VAL A 21 4.11 -3.14 -2.79
C VAL A 21 4.18 -2.03 -1.75
N GLU A 22 5.07 -2.15 -0.77
CA GLU A 22 5.31 -1.15 0.27
C GLU A 22 5.65 0.21 -0.33
N ARG A 23 6.58 0.25 -1.30
CA ARG A 23 6.95 1.48 -2.00
C ARG A 23 5.75 2.12 -2.69
N ARG A 24 4.97 1.34 -3.44
CA ARG A 24 3.81 1.86 -4.20
C ARG A 24 2.72 2.37 -3.27
N VAL A 25 2.38 1.61 -2.24
CA VAL A 25 1.34 1.97 -1.27
C VAL A 25 1.72 3.23 -0.50
N LEU A 26 2.97 3.32 -0.05
CA LEU A 26 3.44 4.51 0.67
C LEU A 26 3.44 5.76 -0.22
N PHE A 27 3.92 5.64 -1.46
CA PHE A 27 3.92 6.75 -2.41
C PHE A 27 2.51 7.31 -2.63
N GLU A 28 1.54 6.43 -2.89
CA GLU A 28 0.16 6.83 -3.14
C GLU A 28 -0.50 7.43 -1.88
N ALA A 29 -0.22 6.87 -0.70
CA ALA A 29 -0.69 7.43 0.56
C ALA A 29 -0.16 8.85 0.82
N VAL A 30 1.15 9.07 0.59
CA VAL A 30 1.77 10.40 0.73
C VAL A 30 1.19 11.38 -0.27
N ARG A 31 1.02 10.96 -1.53
CA ARG A 31 0.40 11.78 -2.57
C ARG A 31 -1.01 12.24 -2.16
N ARG A 32 -1.85 11.34 -1.67
CA ARG A 32 -3.21 11.64 -1.19
C ARG A 32 -3.21 12.53 0.05
N TYR A 33 -2.25 12.33 0.95
CA TYR A 33 -2.08 13.16 2.13
C TYR A 33 -1.75 14.61 1.75
N LEU A 34 -0.80 14.80 0.83
CA LEU A 34 -0.41 16.13 0.33
C LEU A 34 -1.52 16.82 -0.48
N ALA A 35 -2.41 16.05 -1.09
CA ALA A 35 -3.60 16.56 -1.77
C ALA A 35 -4.75 16.93 -0.81
N HIS A 36 -4.56 16.77 0.51
CA HIS A 36 -5.61 16.93 1.53
C HIS A 36 -6.85 16.05 1.27
N SER A 37 -6.65 14.88 0.68
CA SER A 37 -7.73 13.95 0.29
C SER A 37 -8.02 12.87 1.33
N ILE A 38 -7.36 12.88 2.50
CA ILE A 38 -7.51 11.85 3.55
C ILE A 38 -8.21 12.45 4.77
N PHE A 39 -9.33 11.85 5.16
CA PHE A 39 -10.12 12.23 6.33
C PHE A 39 -10.20 11.05 7.31
N PHE A 40 -10.11 11.34 8.62
CA PHE A 40 -10.17 10.33 9.67
C PHE A 40 -11.51 10.39 10.40
N TYR A 41 -12.14 9.23 10.61
CA TYR A 41 -13.35 9.12 11.43
C TYR A 41 -13.47 7.70 12.03
N GLU A 42 -13.69 7.62 13.34
CA GLU A 42 -13.82 6.37 14.12
C GLU A 42 -12.76 5.31 13.76
N SER A 43 -11.48 5.70 13.80
CA SER A 43 -10.34 4.82 13.48
C SER A 43 -10.30 4.27 12.06
N ARG A 44 -11.09 4.84 11.14
CA ARG A 44 -11.04 4.56 9.69
C ARG A 44 -10.69 5.82 8.92
N THR A 45 -10.26 5.64 7.68
CA THR A 45 -10.00 6.73 6.74
C THR A 45 -10.99 6.72 5.59
N PHE A 46 -11.45 7.91 5.21
CA PHE A 46 -12.22 8.16 4.00
C PHE A 46 -11.29 8.92 3.06
N VAL A 47 -11.12 8.42 1.84
CA VAL A 47 -10.26 9.01 0.83
C VAL A 47 -11.13 9.51 -0.31
N ILE A 48 -10.99 10.78 -0.67
CA ILE A 48 -11.68 11.39 -1.80
C ILE A 48 -10.77 11.29 -3.03
N GLU A 49 -11.28 10.75 -4.14
CA GLU A 49 -10.56 10.63 -5.42
C GLU A 49 -10.61 11.92 -6.26
#